data_AF-A0A497MK23-F1
#
_entry.id   AF-A0A497MK23-F1
#
_cell.length_a   1.000
_cell.length_b   1.000
_cell.length_c   1.000
_cell.angle_alpha   90.00
_cell.angle_beta   90.00
_cell.angle_gamma   90.00
#
_symmetry.space_group_name_H-M   'P 1'
#
loop_
_entity.id
_entity.type
_entity.pdbx_description
1 polymer ?
#
loop_
_entity_poly.entity_id
_entity_poly.type
_entity_poly.pdbx_seq_one_letter_code
_entity_poly.pdbx_strand_id
1 'polypeptide(L)'
;MARFAITSFLLNIGVEVEEVVKLFTRMPDANERITRYQVEHIAGLRGSKTRYTPPKCETLKTHGLCVEGGRFCGRVKHPLTYYRRALRRFGKVGEREKPEFSEEPVQEVL
;
A
#
# COMPACT_ATOMS: atom_id res chain seq x y z
N MET A 1 10.74 6.88 -1.74
CA MET A 1 10.33 5.98 -0.63
C MET A 1 8.85 5.63 -0.63
N ALA A 2 7.94 6.61 -0.78
CA ALA A 2 6.49 6.39 -0.69
C ALA A 2 5.95 5.26 -1.59
N ARG A 3 6.29 5.26 -2.89
CA ARG A 3 5.87 4.22 -3.85
C ARG A 3 6.25 2.82 -3.35
N PHE A 4 7.53 2.60 -3.03
CA PHE A 4 7.99 1.31 -2.50
C PHE A 4 7.23 0.87 -1.25
N ALA A 5 7.03 1.79 -0.29
CA ALA A 5 6.33 1.48 0.96
C ALA A 5 4.87 1.05 0.74
N ILE A 6 4.14 1.76 -0.12
CA ILE A 6 2.75 1.44 -0.48
C ILE A 6 2.70 0.13 -1.27
N THR A 7 3.50 -0.01 -2.34
CA THR A 7 3.53 -1.21 -3.18
C THR A 7 3.81 -2.46 -2.35
N SER A 8 4.90 -2.46 -1.58
CA SER A 8 5.28 -3.62 -0.75
C SER A 8 4.22 -3.91 0.32
N PHE A 9 3.58 -2.90 0.92
CA PHE A 9 2.49 -3.12 1.87
C PHE A 9 1.27 -3.77 1.22
N LEU A 10 0.77 -3.20 0.11
CA LEU A 10 -0.41 -3.71 -0.61
C LEU A 10 -0.22 -5.16 -1.08
N LEU A 11 0.93 -5.46 -1.68
CA LEU A 11 1.28 -6.82 -2.10
C LEU A 11 1.40 -7.81 -0.93
N ASN A 12 1.74 -7.34 0.28
CA ASN A 12 1.83 -8.20 1.46
C ASN A 12 0.47 -8.44 2.14
N ILE A 13 -0.53 -7.58 1.90
CA ILE A 13 -1.91 -7.77 2.40
C ILE A 13 -2.82 -8.49 1.39
N GLY A 14 -2.30 -8.82 0.20
CA GLY A 14 -2.99 -9.65 -0.80
C GLY A 14 -3.59 -8.89 -1.98
N VAL A 15 -3.25 -7.62 -2.18
CA VAL A 15 -3.64 -6.88 -3.40
C VAL A 15 -2.84 -7.40 -4.58
N GLU A 16 -3.50 -7.62 -5.72
CA GLU A 16 -2.87 -8.18 -6.91
C GLU A 16 -1.95 -7.17 -7.61
N VAL A 17 -0.93 -7.68 -8.31
CA VAL A 17 0.05 -6.83 -9.05
C VAL A 17 -0.68 -5.88 -9.99
N GLU A 18 -1.68 -6.37 -10.71
CA GLU A 18 -2.44 -5.59 -11.67
C GLU A 18 -3.18 -4.41 -11.02
N GLU A 19 -3.79 -4.64 -9.85
CA GLU A 19 -4.49 -3.59 -9.10
C GLU A 19 -3.52 -2.53 -8.59
N VAL A 20 -2.33 -2.94 -8.13
CA VAL A 20 -1.29 -1.99 -7.69
C VAL A 20 -0.73 -1.19 -8.87
N VAL A 21 -0.58 -1.79 -10.06
CA VAL A 21 -0.19 -1.06 -11.27
C VAL A 21 -1.24 -0.02 -11.64
N LYS A 22 -2.52 -0.42 -11.69
CA LYS A 22 -3.66 0.47 -11.95
C LYS A 22 -3.74 1.64 -10.98
N LEU A 23 -3.45 1.41 -9.69
CA LEU A 23 -3.42 2.48 -8.69
C LEU A 23 -2.42 3.59 -9.07
N PHE A 24 -1.25 3.22 -9.57
CA PHE A 24 -0.21 4.19 -9.91
C PHE A 24 -0.38 4.80 -11.31
N THR A 25 -1.05 4.11 -12.24
CA THR A 25 -1.26 4.62 -13.61
C THR A 25 -2.39 5.62 -13.74
N ARG A 26 -3.21 5.80 -12.70
CA ARG A 26 -4.20 6.89 -12.62
C ARG A 26 -3.60 8.29 -12.50
N MET A 27 -2.28 8.41 -12.30
CA MET A 27 -1.61 9.71 -12.25
C MET A 27 -1.27 10.22 -13.67
N PRO A 28 -1.42 11.54 -13.95
CA PRO A 28 -1.29 12.11 -15.30
C PRO A 28 0.04 11.84 -16.02
N ASP A 29 1.11 11.61 -15.27
CA ASP A 29 2.49 11.41 -15.73
C ASP A 29 2.96 9.95 -15.61
N ALA A 30 2.06 9.02 -15.28
CA ALA A 30 2.43 7.65 -14.98
C ALA A 30 2.75 6.84 -16.25
N ASN A 31 3.98 6.34 -16.32
CA ASN A 31 4.37 5.37 -17.33
C ASN A 31 4.02 3.95 -16.87
N GLU A 32 3.05 3.29 -17.52
CA GLU A 32 2.58 1.96 -17.15
C GLU A 32 3.70 0.92 -17.19
N ARG A 33 4.51 0.91 -18.25
CA ARG A 33 5.58 -0.07 -18.43
C ARG A 33 6.61 0.00 -17.30
N ILE A 34 7.02 1.21 -16.91
CA ILE A 34 7.96 1.43 -15.80
C ILE A 34 7.31 1.05 -14.47
N THR A 35 6.05 1.44 -14.27
CA THR A 35 5.29 1.12 -13.06
C THR A 35 5.16 -0.38 -12.87
N ARG A 36 4.73 -1.10 -13.91
CA ARG A 36 4.61 -2.56 -13.92
C ARG A 36 5.92 -3.25 -13.58
N TYR A 37 7.01 -2.81 -14.20
CA TYR A 37 8.34 -3.34 -13.89
C TYR A 37 8.70 -3.16 -12.40
N GLN A 38 8.47 -1.98 -11.83
CA GLN A 38 8.74 -1.70 -10.42
C GLN A 38 7.88 -2.57 -9.49
N VAL A 39 6.58 -2.68 -9.76
CA VAL A 39 5.66 -3.49 -8.95
C VAL A 39 6.02 -4.97 -9.01
N GLU A 40 6.27 -5.51 -10.21
CA GLU A 40 6.68 -6.90 -10.40
C GLU A 40 8.02 -7.20 -9.71
N HIS A 41 8.98 -6.27 -9.75
CA HIS A 41 10.24 -6.43 -9.03
C HIS A 41 10.02 -6.49 -7.51
N ILE A 42 9.18 -5.61 -6.95
CA ILE A 42 8.85 -5.61 -5.52
C ILE A 42 8.10 -6.89 -5.13
N ALA A 43 7.27 -7.42 -6.02
CA ALA A 43 6.54 -8.68 -5.85
C ALA A 43 7.44 -9.92 -5.92
N GLY A 44 8.71 -9.78 -6.34
CA GLY A 44 9.62 -10.91 -6.55
C GLY A 44 9.40 -11.65 -7.87
N LEU A 45 8.73 -11.02 -8.84
CA LEU A 45 8.48 -11.59 -10.18
C LEU A 45 9.55 -11.21 -11.20
N ARG A 46 10.48 -10.31 -10.84
CA ARG A 46 11.62 -9.86 -11.66
C ARG A 46 12.92 -9.88 -10.87
N GLY A 47 14.04 -9.81 -11.58
CA GLY A 47 15.36 -9.63 -10.99
C GLY A 47 15.75 -10.77 -10.04
N SER A 48 16.13 -10.40 -8.81
CA SER A 48 16.57 -11.31 -7.75
C SER A 48 15.48 -12.27 -7.23
N LYS A 49 14.23 -12.09 -7.66
CA LYS A 49 13.04 -12.83 -7.20
C LYS A 49 12.77 -12.70 -5.68
N THR A 50 13.36 -11.69 -5.04
CA THR A 50 13.08 -11.36 -3.64
C THR A 50 11.71 -10.71 -3.53
N ARG A 51 10.78 -11.34 -2.79
CA ARG A 51 9.53 -10.67 -2.40
C ARG A 51 9.81 -9.72 -1.24
N TYR A 52 9.66 -8.42 -1.48
CA TYR A 52 9.97 -7.41 -0.48
C TYR A 52 8.83 -7.26 0.54
N THR A 53 9.21 -6.93 1.77
CA THR A 53 8.28 -6.53 2.84
C THR A 53 8.32 -5.01 3.02
N PRO A 54 7.22 -4.39 3.49
CA PRO A 54 7.22 -2.96 3.72
C PRO A 54 8.20 -2.55 4.82
N PRO A 55 8.76 -1.33 4.73
CA PRO A 55 9.69 -0.83 5.72
C PRO A 55 9.08 -0.77 7.13
N LYS A 56 9.93 -0.86 8.16
CA LYS A 56 9.51 -0.73 9.57
C LYS A 56 8.97 0.68 9.84
N CYS A 57 8.17 0.82 10.90
CA CYS A 57 7.55 2.10 11.27
C CYS A 57 8.58 3.20 11.53
N GLU A 58 9.76 2.86 12.04
CA GLU A 58 10.87 3.80 12.25
C GLU A 58 11.33 4.41 10.91
N THR A 59 11.59 3.57 9.91
CA THR A 59 11.92 4.01 8.55
C THR A 59 10.80 4.84 7.94
N LEU A 60 9.53 4.41 8.08
CA LEU A 60 8.39 5.19 7.60
C LEU A 60 8.32 6.57 8.25
N LYS A 61 8.62 6.67 9.55
CA LYS A 61 8.64 7.92 10.30
C LYS A 61 9.75 8.86 9.80
N THR A 62 10.96 8.35 9.60
CA THR A 62 12.09 9.11 9.04
C THR A 62 11.76 9.71 7.67
N HIS A 63 10.97 9.01 6.86
CA HIS A 63 10.54 9.47 5.54
C HIS A 63 9.21 10.23 5.53
N GLY A 64 8.65 10.59 6.70
CA GLY A 64 7.39 11.36 6.79
C GLY A 64 6.15 10.61 6.29
N LEU A 65 6.19 9.29 6.22
CA LEU A 65 5.10 8.46 5.67
C LEU A 65 4.08 8.01 6.72
N CYS A 66 4.33 8.29 8.00
CA CYS A 66 3.39 8.01 9.08
C CYS A 66 2.41 9.18 9.25
N VAL A 67 1.11 8.89 9.22
CA VAL A 67 0.05 9.85 9.57
C VAL A 67 0.28 10.40 10.98
N GLU A 68 0.29 11.74 11.11
CA GLU A 68 0.62 12.43 12.37
C GLU A 68 1.88 11.89 13.06
N GLY A 69 2.91 11.53 12.29
CA GLY A 69 4.16 10.98 12.82
C GLY A 69 4.01 9.61 13.52
N GLY A 70 2.88 8.93 13.31
CA GLY A 70 2.56 7.63 13.92
C GLY A 70 1.92 7.74 15.30
N ARG A 71 1.31 8.89 15.64
CA ARG A 71 0.61 9.12 16.93
C ARG A 71 -0.33 7.98 17.32
N PHE A 72 -1.04 7.41 16.35
CA PHE A 72 -2.03 6.34 16.56
C PHE A 72 -1.45 4.93 16.63
N CYS A 73 -0.16 4.75 16.35
CA CYS A 73 0.48 3.43 16.25
C CYS A 73 0.74 2.76 17.61
N GLY A 74 0.79 3.54 18.70
CA GLY A 74 1.15 3.03 20.03
C GLY A 74 2.50 2.31 20.02
N ARG A 75 2.55 1.06 20.51
CA ARG A 75 3.78 0.22 20.54
C ARG A 75 4.04 -0.58 19.26
N VAL A 76 3.32 -0.32 18.17
CA VAL A 76 3.50 -1.06 16.91
C VAL A 76 4.78 -0.64 16.20
N LYS A 77 5.59 -1.63 15.78
CA LYS A 77 6.88 -1.40 15.10
C LYS A 77 6.87 -1.70 13.60
N HIS A 78 5.78 -2.26 13.08
CA HIS A 78 5.67 -2.67 11.68
C HIS A 78 4.28 -2.40 11.10
N PRO A 79 4.15 -1.86 9.87
CA PRO A 79 2.85 -1.53 9.27
C PRO A 79 1.93 -2.74 9.13
N LEU A 80 2.45 -3.91 8.72
CA LEU A 80 1.64 -5.14 8.66
C LEU A 80 1.07 -5.57 10.04
N THR A 81 1.80 -5.31 11.12
CA THR A 81 1.31 -5.58 12.48
C THR A 81 0.23 -4.58 12.87
N TYR A 82 0.36 -3.32 12.47
CA TYR A 82 -0.67 -2.31 12.66
C TYR A 82 -1.96 -2.73 11.96
N TYR A 83 -1.85 -3.08 10.67
CA TYR A 83 -2.98 -3.53 9.86
C TYR A 83 -3.68 -4.76 10.45
N ARG A 84 -2.93 -5.79 10.85
CA ARG A 84 -3.50 -6.98 11.52
C ARG A 84 -4.21 -6.64 12.84
N ARG A 85 -3.69 -5.71 13.64
CA ARG A 85 -4.36 -5.26 14.87
C ARG A 85 -5.61 -4.45 14.58
N ALA A 86 -5.56 -3.59 13.55
CA ALA A 86 -6.71 -2.82 13.10
C ALA A 86 -7.83 -3.75 12.62
N LEU A 87 -7.53 -4.73 11.76
CA LEU A 87 -8.50 -5.73 11.32
C LEU A 87 -9.14 -6.49 12.48
N ARG A 88 -8.40 -6.83 13.53
CA ARG A 88 -8.98 -7.47 14.73
C ARG A 88 -9.87 -6.54 15.54
N ARG A 89 -9.61 -5.23 15.52
CA ARG A 89 -10.48 -4.23 16.15
C ARG A 89 -11.75 -4.04 15.34
N PHE A 90 -11.63 -3.89 14.01
CA PHE A 90 -12.77 -3.73 13.12
C PHE A 90 -13.61 -5.02 12.97
N GLY A 91 -12.98 -6.20 13.00
CA GLY A 91 -13.66 -7.49 13.04
C GLY A 91 -14.40 -7.77 14.35
N LYS A 92 -14.14 -6.98 15.42
CA LYS A 92 -15.00 -6.93 16.61
C LYS A 92 -16.15 -5.93 16.48
N VAL A 93 -16.20 -5.16 15.39
CA VAL A 93 -17.11 -4.01 15.18
C VAL A 93 -17.99 -4.15 13.92
N GLY A 94 -17.85 -5.17 13.08
CA GLY A 94 -18.78 -5.32 11.96
C GLY A 94 -18.72 -6.60 11.12
N GLU A 95 -19.83 -7.34 11.15
CA GLU A 95 -20.58 -7.72 9.93
C GLU A 95 -21.11 -6.47 9.18
N ARG A 96 -20.29 -5.43 8.97
CA ARG A 96 -20.71 -4.25 8.21
C ARG A 96 -19.84 -4.14 6.98
N GLU A 97 -20.48 -4.56 5.89
CA GLU A 97 -20.29 -4.32 4.47
C GLU A 97 -18.89 -3.92 3.99
N LYS A 98 -18.41 -4.76 3.06
CA LYS A 98 -17.21 -4.57 2.26
C LYS A 98 -17.23 -3.15 1.65
N PRO A 99 -16.15 -2.35 1.74
CA PRO A 99 -16.12 -1.08 1.04
C PRO A 99 -16.14 -1.37 -0.47
N GLU A 100 -17.22 -0.95 -1.14
CA GLU A 100 -17.28 -0.87 -2.59
C GLU A 100 -16.30 0.22 -3.03
N PHE A 101 -15.26 -0.19 -3.73
CA PHE A 101 -14.36 0.74 -4.40
C PHE A 101 -15.06 1.19 -5.68
N SER A 102 -15.79 2.30 -5.60
CA SER A 102 -16.43 2.89 -6.76
C SER A 102 -15.38 3.35 -7.76
N GLU A 103 -15.50 2.85 -8.99
CA GLU A 103 -14.81 3.40 -10.15
C GLU A 103 -15.51 4.70 -10.56
N GLU A 104 -15.27 5.80 -9.83
CA GLU A 104 -15.65 7.11 -10.34
C GLU A 104 -14.56 7.66 -11.28
N PRO A 105 -14.89 8.01 -12.53
CA PRO A 105 -13.93 8.56 -13.48
C PRO A 105 -13.50 9.95 -13.02
N VAL A 106 -12.20 10.13 -12.82
CA VAL A 106 -11.59 11.44 -12.52
C VAL A 106 -11.52 12.23 -13.84
N GLN A 107 -12.64 12.84 -14.23
CA GLN A 107 -12.70 13.91 -15.22
C GLN A 107 -13.66 14.99 -14.74
N GLU A 108 -13.19 15.85 -13.84
CA GLU A 108 -13.51 17.29 -13.82
C GLU A 108 -12.69 18.01 -12.75
N VAL A 109 -11.46 18.37 -13.12
CA VAL A 109 -10.84 19.62 -12.65
C VAL A 109 -10.05 20.17 -13.84
N LEU A 110 -10.79 20.80 -14.76
CA LEU A 110 -10.27 21.95 -15.51
C LEU A 110 -10.25 23.16 -14.56
#